data_AF-A0AA50DZK2-F1
#
_entry.id   AF-A0AA50DZK2-F1
#
_cell.length_a   1.000
_cell.length_b   1.000
_cell.length_c   1.000
_cell.angle_alpha   90.00
_cell.angle_beta   90.00
_cell.angle_gamma   90.00
#
_symmetry.space_group_name_H-M   'P 1'
#
loop_
_entity.id
_entity.type
_entity.pdbx_description
1 polymer ?
#
loop_
_entity_poly.entity_id
_entity_poly.type
_entity_poly.pdbx_seq_one_letter_code
_entity_poly.pdbx_strand_id
1 'polypeptide(L)' 'MLIFIALTVTSLPTGLDATAERRAIMVLALGHIPLIVLEGIFTALVVLFLQRTKPELLES' A
#
# COMPACT_ATOMS: atom_id res chain seq x y z
N MET A 1 2.45 -3.20 2.47
CA MET A 1 2.83 -1.87 1.97
C MET A 1 3.90 -1.14 2.80
N LEU A 2 3.80 -1.08 4.13
CA LEU A 2 4.76 -0.32 4.98
C LEU A 2 6.23 -0.74 4.80
N ILE A 3 6.49 -2.04 4.60
CA ILE A 3 7.85 -2.59 4.41
C ILE A 3 8.47 -2.12 3.08
N PHE A 4 7.67 -1.99 2.02
CA PHE A 4 8.14 -1.52 0.72
C PHE A 4 8.45 -0.01 0.73
N ILE A 5 7.62 0.78 1.44
CA ILE A 5 7.90 2.19 1.69
C ILE A 5 9.21 2.33 2.49
N ALA A 6 9.38 1.54 3.55
CA ALA A 6 10.59 1.55 4.37
C ALA A 6 11.84 1.23 3.55
N LEU A 7 11.80 0.18 2.72
CA LEU A 7 12.90 -0.21 1.83
C LEU A 7 13.22 0.85 0.77
N THR A 8 12.20 1.55 0.25
CA THR A 8 12.42 2.60 -0.74
C THR A 8 13.08 3.81 -0.09
N VAL A 9 12.61 4.25 1.08
CA VAL A 9 13.21 5.37 1.82
C VAL A 9 14.67 5.08 2.19
N THR A 10 14.99 3.86 2.59
CA THR A 10 16.37 3.48 2.96
C THR A 10 17.29 3.20 1.77
N SER A 11 16.74 2.95 0.58
CA SER A 11 17.51 2.68 -0.65
C SER A 11 17.75 3.93 -1.52
N LEU A 12 17.21 5.10 -1.15
CA LEU A 12 17.46 6.34 -1.87
C LEU A 12 18.90 6.84 -1.60
N PRO A 13 19.69 7.17 -2.63
CA PRO A 13 21.05 7.69 -2.47
C PRO A 13 20.99 9.10 -1.85
N THR A 14 21.65 9.28 -0.71
CA THR A 14 21.59 10.45 0.19
C THR A 14 22.38 11.67 -0.32
N GLY A 15 22.21 12.06 -1.59
CA GLY A 15 23.05 13.10 -2.22
C GLY A 15 22.35 14.11 -3.15
N LEU A 16 21.04 14.04 -3.36
CA LEU A 16 20.35 14.87 -4.35
C LEU A 16 19.27 15.74 -3.70
N ASP A 17 19.62 16.99 -3.42
CA ASP A 17 18.75 18.18 -3.26
C ASP A 17 17.39 17.97 -2.56
N ALA A 18 17.18 18.60 -1.39
CA ALA A 18 15.98 18.43 -0.54
C ALA A 18 14.63 18.62 -1.27
N THR A 19 14.61 19.38 -2.37
CA THR A 19 13.41 19.54 -3.22
C THR A 19 13.11 18.30 -4.06
N ALA A 20 14.15 17.61 -4.56
CA ALA A 20 14.04 16.37 -5.33
C ALA A 20 13.59 15.20 -4.44
N GLU A 21 14.10 15.12 -3.21
CA GLU A 21 13.68 14.12 -2.22
C GLU A 21 12.18 14.24 -1.90
N ARG A 22 11.69 15.47 -1.67
CA ARG A 22 10.28 15.70 -1.34
C ARG A 22 9.35 15.34 -2.50
N ARG A 23 9.77 15.62 -3.75
CA ARG A 23 9.00 15.22 -4.95
C ARG A 23 9.02 13.70 -5.15
N ALA A 24 10.16 13.04 -4.94
CA ALA A 24 10.25 11.58 -5.05
C ALA A 24 9.33 10.88 -4.05
N ILE A 25 9.33 11.31 -2.79
CA ILE A 25 8.43 10.76 -1.75
C ILE A 25 6.96 11.02 -2.11
N MET A 26 6.63 12.20 -2.62
CA MET A 26 5.25 12.55 -2.96
C MET A 26 4.73 11.77 -4.18
N VAL A 27 5.57 11.60 -5.21
CA VAL A 27 5.27 10.77 -6.39
C VAL A 27 5.15 9.30 -6.00
N LEU A 28 6.03 8.81 -5.11
CA LEU A 28 5.95 7.46 -4.59
C LEU A 28 4.65 7.27 -3.80
N ALA A 29 4.32 8.18 -2.88
CA ALA A 29 3.08 8.11 -2.10
C ALA A 29 1.83 8.12 -3.00
N LEU A 30 1.79 8.99 -4.02
CA LEU A 30 0.69 9.02 -4.99
C LEU A 30 0.63 7.76 -5.85
N GLY A 31 1.78 7.22 -6.26
CA GLY A 31 1.87 6.01 -7.08
C GLY A 31 1.32 4.77 -6.37
N HIS A 32 1.23 4.78 -5.05
CA HIS A 32 0.63 3.71 -4.27
C HIS A 32 -0.87 3.86 -4.04
N ILE A 33 -1.46 5.05 -4.27
CA ILE A 33 -2.90 5.27 -4.09
C ILE A 33 -3.73 4.26 -4.92
N PRO A 34 -3.44 4.01 -6.21
CA PRO A 34 -4.22 3.05 -6.99
C PRO A 34 -4.14 1.62 -6.43
N LEU A 35 -2.98 1.21 -5.94
CA LEU A 35 -2.76 -0.12 -5.38
C LEU A 35 -3.45 -0.28 -4.02
N ILE A 36 -3.40 0.74 -3.16
CA ILE A 36 -4.14 0.77 -1.87
C ILE A 36 -5.64 0.63 -2.12
N VAL A 37 -6.18 1.35 -3.10
CA VAL A 37 -7.59 1.27 -3.47
C VAL A 37 -7.93 -0.13 -3.97
N LEU A 38 -7.10 -0.70 -4.86
CA LEU A 38 -7.33 -2.03 -5.41
C LEU A 38 -7.25 -3.13 -4.34
N GLU A 39 -6.27 -3.07 -3.44
CA GLU A 39 -6.11 -3.99 -2.32
C GLU A 39 -7.30 -3.92 -1.35
N GLY A 40 -7.78 -2.71 -1.05
CA GLY A 40 -8.98 -2.50 -0.24
C GLY A 40 -10.24 -3.09 -0.88
N ILE A 41 -10.46 -2.83 -2.17
CA ILE A 41 -11.57 -3.42 -2.93
C ILE A 41 -11.49 -4.93 -2.92
N PHE A 42 -10.32 -5.49 -3.23
CA PHE A 42 -10.12 -6.94 -3.28
C PHE A 42 -10.38 -7.58 -1.92
N THR A 43 -9.89 -6.98 -0.83
CA THR A 43 -10.15 -7.46 0.53
C THR A 43 -11.64 -7.40 0.88
N ALA A 44 -12.33 -6.31 0.53
CA ALA A 44 -13.78 -6.20 0.74
C ALA A 44 -14.56 -7.27 -0.04
N LEU A 45 -14.15 -7.55 -1.29
CA LEU A 45 -14.74 -8.63 -2.09
C LEU A 45 -14.49 -10.00 -1.47
N VAL A 46 -13.28 -10.25 -0.98
CA VAL A 46 -12.92 -11.50 -0.30
C VAL A 46 -13.73 -11.66 1.00
N VAL A 47 -13.86 -10.61 1.80
CA VAL A 47 -14.69 -10.62 3.02
C VAL A 47 -16.15 -10.90 2.67
N LEU A 48 -16.71 -10.21 1.67
CA LEU A 48 -18.10 -10.43 1.25
C LEU A 48 -18.31 -11.86 0.71
N PHE A 49 -17.34 -12.38 -0.03
CA PHE A 49 -17.35 -13.75 -0.52
C PHE A 49 -17.30 -14.77 0.63
N LEU A 50 -16.41 -14.57 1.59
CA LEU A 50 -16.27 -15.42 2.78
C LEU A 50 -17.54 -15.38 3.64
N GLN A 51 -18.15 -14.20 3.83
CA GLN A 51 -19.45 -14.07 4.52
C GLN A 51 -20.53 -14.94 3.88
N ARG A 52 -20.53 -15.10 2.55
CA ARG A 52 -21.55 -15.87 1.83
C ARG A 52 -21.23 -17.36 1.73
N THR A 53 -19.96 -17.75 1.75
CA THR A 53 -19.55 -19.15 1.50
C THR A 53 -19.17 -19.89 2.76
N LYS A 54 -18.43 -19.26 3.68
CA LYS A 54 -17.97 -19.84 4.94
C LYS A 54 -17.80 -18.72 5.98
N PRO A 55 -18.91 -18.23 6.57
CA PRO A 55 -18.86 -17.14 7.55
C PRO A 55 -18.04 -17.49 8.80
N GLU A 56 -17.93 -18.78 9.11
CA GLU A 56 -17.15 -19.35 10.22
C GLU A 56 -15.65 -18.99 10.17
N LEU A 57 -15.11 -18.63 9.00
CA LEU A 57 -13.72 -18.19 8.86
C LEU A 57 -13.50 -16.72 9.22
N LEU A 58 -14.57 -15.93 9.36
CA LEU A 58 -14.52 -14.51 9.71
C LEU A 58 -14.82 -14.25 11.20
N GLU A 59 -15.40 -15.24 11.89
CA GLU A 59 -15.62 -15.18 13.34
C GLU A 59 -14.40 -15.81 14.03
N SER A 60 -13.61 -14.97 14.71
CA SER A 60 -12.44 -15.39 15.50
C SER A 60 -12.63 -15.07 16.97
#